data_AF-A0A0S8JD27-F1
#
_entry.id   AF-A0A0S8JD27-F1
#
_cell.length_a   1.000
_cell.length_b   1.000
_cell.length_c   1.000
_cell.angle_alpha   90.00
_cell.angle_beta   90.00
_cell.angle_gamma   90.00
#
_symmetry.space_group_name_H-M   'P 1'
#
loop_
_entity.id
_entity.type
_entity.pdbx_description
1 polymer ?
#
loop_
_entity_poly.entity_id
_entity_poly.type
_entity_poly.pdbx_seq_one_letter_code
_entity_poly.pdbx_strand_id
1 'polypeptide(L)'
;METTETSTTITEQLVSICKDREAFWKLMGDSDPKKRINIHDQLWDTLMNVAREKKQSLTREHVTEKMQPSTDYQRRMGCTEPVYVCRRKTCVNSNPSCVAQKISEHLEVIRQQLAVQ
;
A
#
# COMPACT_ATOMS: atom_id res chain seq x y z
N MET A 1 14.39 18.38 20.85
CA MET A 1 13.25 18.81 20.00
C MET A 1 13.78 18.84 18.58
N GLU A 2 13.78 17.72 17.85
CA GLU A 2 14.47 17.64 16.55
C GLU A 2 13.94 16.49 15.66
N THR A 3 12.65 16.16 15.76
CA THR A 3 12.04 15.03 15.03
C THR A 3 10.89 15.42 14.10
N THR A 4 10.42 16.67 14.15
CA THR A 4 9.24 17.11 13.39
C THR A 4 9.55 17.49 11.94
N GLU A 5 10.67 18.17 11.66
CA GLU A 5 10.96 18.69 10.31
C GLU A 5 11.31 17.58 9.29
N THR A 6 12.01 16.53 9.72
CA THR A 6 12.37 15.41 8.84
C THR A 6 11.16 14.58 8.43
N SER A 7 10.18 14.41 9.34
CA SER A 7 8.98 13.61 9.10
C SER A 7 8.02 14.26 8.09
N THR A 8 7.89 15.59 8.14
CA THR A 8 7.06 16.36 7.19
C THR A 8 7.65 16.32 5.78
N THR A 9 8.97 16.49 5.66
CA THR A 9 9.65 16.51 4.35
C THR A 9 9.55 15.15 3.63
N ILE A 10 9.68 14.04 4.36
CA ILE A 10 9.53 12.68 3.80
C ILE A 10 8.08 12.43 3.36
N THR A 11 7.11 12.90 4.15
CA THR A 11 5.68 12.78 3.84
C THR A 11 5.33 13.53 2.55
N GLU A 12 5.81 14.76 2.39
CA GLU A 12 5.60 15.56 1.17
C GLU A 12 6.23 14.92 -0.07
N GLN A 13 7.44 14.37 0.05
CA GLN A 13 8.11 13.64 -1.02
C GLN A 13 7.31 12.39 -1.45
N LEU A 14 6.79 11.63 -0.49
CA LEU A 14 5.97 10.45 -0.75
C LEU A 14 4.62 10.81 -1.39
N VAL A 15 3.98 11.89 -0.96
CA VAL A 15 2.75 12.39 -1.60
C VAL A 15 3.04 12.86 -3.03
N SER A 16 4.13 13.59 -3.22
CA SER A 16 4.56 14.08 -4.53
C SER A 16 4.81 12.93 -5.51
N ILE A 17 5.56 11.90 -5.11
CA ILE A 17 5.80 10.75 -5.97
C ILE A 17 4.52 9.94 -6.25
N CYS A 18 3.55 9.93 -5.34
CA CYS A 18 2.26 9.27 -5.60
C CYS A 18 1.44 9.95 -6.72
N LYS A 19 1.65 11.25 -6.97
CA LYS A 19 1.02 11.99 -8.07
C LYS A 19 1.59 11.61 -9.43
N ASP A 20 2.87 11.25 -9.49
CA ASP A 20 3.52 10.72 -10.69
C ASP A 20 3.48 9.18 -10.70
N ARG A 21 2.52 8.61 -11.43
CA ARG A 21 2.33 7.15 -11.52
C ARG A 21 3.58 6.45 -12.06
N GLU A 22 4.28 7.01 -13.04
CA GLU A 22 5.45 6.36 -13.63
C GLU A 22 6.63 6.37 -12.64
N ALA A 23 6.90 7.52 -12.04
CA ALA A 23 7.94 7.64 -11.01
C ALA A 23 7.65 6.74 -9.80
N PHE A 24 6.39 6.64 -9.38
CA PHE A 24 5.97 5.72 -8.33
C PHE A 24 6.32 4.27 -8.70
N TRP A 25 5.90 3.79 -9.87
CA TRP A 25 6.15 2.41 -10.27
C TRP A 25 7.63 2.14 -10.57
N LYS A 26 8.40 3.15 -10.97
CA LYS A 26 9.86 3.07 -11.10
C LYS A 26 10.56 2.96 -9.73
N LEU A 27 10.11 3.71 -8.73
CA LEU A 27 10.57 3.55 -7.34
C LEU A 27 10.22 2.16 -6.81
N MET A 28 9.04 1.65 -7.18
CA MET A 28 8.61 0.29 -6.85
C MET A 28 9.46 -0.76 -7.57
N GLY A 29 9.81 -0.61 -8.86
CA GLY A 29 10.78 -1.45 -9.60
C GLY A 29 10.63 -2.98 -9.41
N ASP A 30 11.71 -3.74 -9.61
CA ASP A 30 11.81 -5.18 -9.26
C ASP A 30 11.92 -5.39 -7.74
N SER A 31 11.22 -4.59 -6.94
CA SER A 31 11.29 -4.70 -5.49
C SER A 31 10.87 -6.08 -5.01
N ASP A 32 11.77 -6.66 -4.22
CA ASP A 32 11.52 -7.80 -3.33
C ASP A 32 10.13 -7.64 -2.68
N PRO A 33 9.28 -8.68 -2.67
CA PRO A 33 8.02 -8.69 -1.93
C PRO A 33 8.09 -8.05 -0.55
N LYS A 34 9.20 -8.23 0.19
CA LYS A 34 9.41 -7.59 1.51
C LYS A 34 9.54 -6.08 1.43
N LYS A 35 10.22 -5.56 0.41
CA LYS A 35 10.32 -4.11 0.17
C LYS A 35 8.96 -3.52 -0.21
N ARG A 36 8.17 -4.22 -1.04
CA ARG A 36 6.79 -3.80 -1.35
C ARG A 36 5.91 -3.77 -0.10
N ILE A 37 6.11 -4.73 0.79
CA ILE A 37 5.46 -4.76 2.10
C ILE A 37 5.86 -3.49 2.89
N ASN A 38 7.13 -3.20 3.07
CA ASN A 38 7.54 -2.01 3.82
C ASN A 38 6.97 -0.71 3.24
N ILE A 39 6.98 -0.55 1.91
CA ILE A 39 6.40 0.63 1.24
C ILE A 39 4.90 0.72 1.46
N HIS A 40 4.17 -0.41 1.38
CA HIS A 40 2.73 -0.43 1.65
C HIS A 40 2.41 0.04 3.07
N ASP A 41 3.21 -0.33 4.08
CA ASP A 41 2.99 0.13 5.44
C ASP A 41 3.27 1.63 5.60
N GLN A 42 4.37 2.10 5.01
CA GLN A 42 4.73 3.51 5.00
C GLN A 42 3.64 4.37 4.34
N LEU A 43 3.16 4.00 3.16
CA LEU A 43 2.11 4.76 2.47
C LEU A 43 0.78 4.75 3.22
N TRP A 44 0.45 3.66 3.91
CA TRP A 44 -0.73 3.60 4.76
C TRP A 44 -0.65 4.60 5.90
N ASP A 45 0.48 4.61 6.62
CA ASP A 45 0.69 5.54 7.73
C ASP A 45 0.69 6.99 7.22
N THR A 46 1.36 7.25 6.10
CA THR A 46 1.33 8.56 5.43
C THR A 46 -0.09 8.99 5.07
N LEU A 47 -0.90 8.12 4.45
CA LEU A 47 -2.28 8.45 4.07
C LEU A 47 -3.14 8.82 5.28
N MET A 48 -3.04 8.05 6.37
CA MET A 48 -3.81 8.30 7.58
C MET A 48 -3.35 9.58 8.29
N ASN A 49 -2.05 9.88 8.27
CA ASN A 49 -1.49 11.10 8.83
C ASN A 49 -1.94 12.34 8.02
N VAL A 50 -1.79 12.31 6.70
CA VAL A 50 -2.22 13.41 5.82
C VAL A 50 -3.72 13.67 5.93
N ALA A 51 -4.55 12.61 5.96
CA ALA A 51 -5.99 12.75 6.15
C ALA A 51 -6.32 13.42 7.50
N ARG A 52 -5.62 13.04 8.57
CA ARG A 52 -5.79 13.63 9.91
C ARG A 52 -5.38 15.10 9.93
N GLU A 53 -4.23 15.44 9.35
CA GLU A 53 -3.73 16.81 9.25
C GLU A 53 -4.68 17.71 8.46
N LYS A 54 -5.23 17.20 7.36
CA LYS A 54 -6.23 17.89 6.53
C LYS A 54 -7.65 17.83 7.10
N LYS A 55 -7.85 17.24 8.28
CA LYS A 55 -9.16 17.05 8.93
C LYS A 55 -10.21 16.37 8.03
N GLN A 56 -9.76 15.46 7.18
CA GLN A 56 -10.66 14.66 6.33
C GLN A 56 -11.22 13.48 7.12
N SER A 57 -12.46 13.10 6.81
CA SER A 57 -13.12 11.92 7.39
C SER A 57 -12.71 10.60 6.72
N LEU A 58 -11.49 10.53 6.16
CA LEU A 58 -10.99 9.31 5.52
C LEU A 58 -10.62 8.29 6.62
N THR A 59 -11.15 7.08 6.50
CA THR A 59 -10.83 5.97 7.42
C THR A 59 -10.18 4.83 6.66
N ARG A 60 -9.63 3.84 7.39
CA ARG A 60 -9.03 2.67 6.75
C ARG A 60 -10.07 1.88 5.95
N GLU A 61 -11.27 1.77 6.49
CA GLU A 61 -12.41 1.07 5.90
C GLU A 61 -12.72 1.61 4.50
N HIS A 62 -12.86 2.94 4.38
CA HIS A 62 -13.09 3.63 3.09
C HIS A 62 -12.06 3.32 2.00
N VAL A 63 -10.80 3.08 2.39
CA VAL A 63 -9.72 2.74 1.46
C VAL A 63 -9.75 1.24 1.15
N THR A 64 -9.96 0.39 2.15
CA THR A 64 -10.01 -1.07 1.97
C THR A 64 -11.21 -1.54 1.16
N GLU A 65 -12.33 -0.82 1.17
CA GLU A 65 -13.50 -1.09 0.31
C GLU A 65 -13.19 -0.96 -1.18
N LYS A 66 -12.15 -0.19 -1.53
CA LYS A 66 -11.66 -0.03 -2.91
C LYS A 66 -10.64 -1.10 -3.30
N MET A 67 -10.19 -1.92 -2.35
CA MET A 67 -9.27 -3.03 -2.60
C MET A 67 -10.04 -4.29 -2.96
N GLN A 68 -9.42 -5.17 -3.75
CA GLN A 68 -10.01 -6.47 -4.03
C GLN A 68 -10.05 -7.33 -2.74
N PRO A 69 -11.20 -7.93 -2.39
CA PRO A 69 -11.30 -8.86 -1.26
C PRO A 69 -10.34 -10.05 -1.41
N SER A 70 -9.85 -10.56 -0.28
CA SER A 70 -8.89 -11.68 -0.30
C SER A 70 -9.45 -12.96 -0.90
N THR A 71 -10.75 -13.22 -0.71
CA THR A 71 -11.48 -14.35 -1.31
C THR A 71 -11.48 -14.26 -2.83
N ASP A 72 -11.74 -13.06 -3.36
CA ASP A 72 -11.88 -12.83 -4.79
C ASP A 72 -10.52 -12.86 -5.48
N TYR A 73 -9.52 -12.25 -4.84
CA TYR A 73 -8.13 -12.33 -5.27
C TYR A 73 -7.67 -13.80 -5.32
N GLN A 74 -7.92 -14.56 -4.26
CA GLN A 74 -7.56 -15.97 -4.19
C GLN A 74 -8.19 -16.78 -5.32
N ARG A 75 -9.50 -16.59 -5.56
CA ARG A 75 -10.23 -17.25 -6.63
C ARG A 75 -9.66 -16.90 -8.00
N ARG A 76 -9.32 -15.62 -8.24
CA ARG A 76 -8.69 -15.16 -9.47
C ARG A 76 -7.32 -15.79 -9.71
N MET A 77 -6.54 -15.99 -8.65
CA MET A 77 -5.22 -16.63 -8.74
C MET A 77 -5.27 -18.17 -8.74
N GLY A 78 -6.46 -18.79 -8.67
CA GLY A 78 -6.61 -20.24 -8.64
C GLY A 78 -5.99 -20.91 -7.41
N CYS A 79 -5.85 -20.19 -6.30
CA CYS A 79 -5.18 -20.68 -5.10
C CYS A 79 -6.14 -21.51 -4.24
N THR A 80 -5.72 -22.74 -3.89
CA THR A 80 -6.53 -23.73 -3.15
C THR A 80 -6.30 -23.72 -1.63
N GLU A 81 -5.38 -22.89 -1.14
CA GLU A 81 -5.12 -22.73 0.29
C GLU A 81 -6.36 -22.19 1.03
N PRO A 82 -6.45 -22.31 2.36
CA PRO A 82 -7.47 -21.60 3.11
C PRO A 82 -7.34 -20.07 2.95
N VAL A 83 -8.47 -19.34 2.85
CA VAL A 83 -8.48 -17.87 2.64
C VAL A 83 -7.62 -17.11 3.65
N TYR A 84 -7.51 -17.58 4.90
CA TYR A 84 -6.68 -16.94 5.92
C TYR A 84 -5.18 -16.95 5.58
N VAL A 85 -4.73 -17.88 4.73
CA VAL A 85 -3.35 -17.94 4.22
C VAL A 85 -3.11 -16.82 3.21
N CYS A 86 -4.15 -16.31 2.53
CA CYS A 86 -4.09 -15.15 1.64
C CYS A 86 -3.89 -13.81 2.41
N ARG A 87 -3.38 -13.88 3.63
CA ARG A 87 -2.88 -12.75 4.42
C ARG A 87 -1.40 -12.58 4.18
N ARG A 88 -0.98 -11.31 4.13
CA ARG A 88 0.37 -10.84 3.82
C ARG A 88 1.50 -11.60 4.52
N LYS A 89 1.35 -11.92 5.82
CA LYS A 89 2.40 -12.54 6.63
C LYS A 89 2.60 -14.04 6.37
N THR A 90 1.56 -14.73 5.90
CA THR A 90 1.60 -16.19 5.72
C THR A 90 2.02 -16.56 4.30
N CYS A 91 1.46 -15.89 3.30
CA CYS A 91 1.71 -16.21 1.90
C CYS A 91 3.10 -15.76 1.41
N VAL A 92 3.73 -14.75 2.04
CA VAL A 92 4.98 -14.14 1.53
C VAL A 92 6.15 -15.12 1.42
N ASN A 93 6.22 -16.10 2.32
CA ASN A 93 7.29 -17.09 2.32
C ASN A 93 7.06 -18.23 1.32
N SER A 94 5.80 -18.53 1.01
CA SER A 94 5.43 -19.68 0.17
C SER A 94 5.17 -19.28 -1.29
N ASN A 95 4.59 -18.10 -1.50
CA ASN A 95 4.25 -17.57 -2.83
C ASN A 95 4.59 -16.07 -2.92
N PRO A 96 5.89 -15.71 -2.88
CA PRO A 96 6.35 -14.32 -2.85
C PRO A 96 5.84 -13.47 -4.02
N SER A 97 5.79 -14.03 -5.23
CA SER A 97 5.28 -13.35 -6.42
C SER A 97 3.79 -13.00 -6.32
N CYS A 98 2.97 -13.94 -5.83
CA CYS A 98 1.55 -13.75 -5.61
C CYS A 98 1.29 -12.64 -4.57
N VAL A 99 2.08 -12.60 -3.49
CA VAL A 99 2.00 -11.50 -2.51
C VAL A 99 2.46 -10.17 -3.10
N ALA A 100 3.55 -10.16 -3.86
CA ALA A 100 4.03 -8.94 -4.52
C ALA A 100 2.96 -8.36 -5.45
N GLN A 101 2.26 -9.21 -6.21
CA GLN A 101 1.15 -8.78 -7.07
C GLN A 101 -0.01 -8.20 -6.25
N LYS A 102 -0.49 -8.92 -5.23
CA LYS A 102 -1.59 -8.45 -4.36
C LYS A 102 -1.27 -7.10 -3.70
N ILE A 103 -0.06 -6.98 -3.15
CA ILE A 103 0.40 -5.74 -2.52
C ILE A 103 0.53 -4.62 -3.56
N SER A 104 0.90 -4.92 -4.80
CA SER A 104 0.93 -3.91 -5.87
C SER A 104 -0.46 -3.37 -6.19
N GLU A 105 -1.49 -4.21 -6.20
CA GLU A 105 -2.87 -3.76 -6.37
C GLU A 105 -3.33 -2.88 -5.20
N HIS A 106 -2.96 -3.23 -3.97
CA HIS A 106 -3.24 -2.40 -2.80
C HIS A 106 -2.50 -1.06 -2.85
N LEU A 107 -1.22 -1.07 -3.25
CA LEU A 107 -0.40 0.12 -3.39
C LEU A 107 -0.99 1.10 -4.41
N GLU A 108 -1.53 0.59 -5.52
CA GLU A 108 -2.21 1.43 -6.51
C GLU A 108 -3.43 2.13 -5.90
N VAL A 109 -4.25 1.42 -5.11
CA VAL A 109 -5.41 2.02 -4.42
C VAL A 109 -4.97 3.12 -3.45
N ILE A 110 -3.96 2.85 -2.62
CA ILE A 110 -3.44 3.84 -1.65
C ILE A 110 -2.84 5.05 -2.37
N ARG A 111 -2.05 4.82 -3.43
CA ARG A 111 -1.48 5.86 -4.28
C ARG A 111 -2.56 6.78 -4.83
N GLN A 112 -3.64 6.23 -5.35
CA GLN A 112 -4.78 7.02 -5.85
C GLN A 112 -5.42 7.87 -4.75
N GLN A 113 -5.53 7.35 -3.53
CA GLN A 113 -6.06 8.14 -2.41
C GLN A 113 -5.10 9.27 -2.01
N LEU A 114 -3.79 9.03 -2.00
CA LEU A 114 -2.77 10.04 -1.71
C LEU A 114 -2.64 11.10 -2.80
N ALA A 115 -2.81 10.72 -4.07
CA ALA A 115 -2.67 11.63 -5.21
C ALA A 115 -3.74 12.73 -5.24
N VAL A 116 -4.91 12.46 -4.65
CA VAL A 116 -6.03 13.41 -4.55
C VAL A 116 -6.06 14.18 -3.22
N GLN A 117 -5.10 13.91 -2.31
CA GLN A 117 -4.90 14.74 -1.12
C GLN A 117 -4.29 16.08 -1.49
#